data_AF-A0A345Z4S1-F1
#
_entry.id   AF-A0A345Z4S1-F1
#
_cell.length_a   1.000
_cell.length_b   1.000
_cell.length_c   1.000
_cell.angle_alpha   90.00
_cell.angle_beta   90.00
_cell.angle_gamma   90.00
#
_symmetry.space_group_name_H-M   'P 1'
#
loop_
_entity.id
_entity.type
_entity.pdbx_description
1 polymer ?
#
loop_
_entity_poly.entity_id
_entity_poly.type
_entity_poly.pdbx_seq_one_letter_code
_entity_poly.pdbx_strand_id
1 'polypeptide(L)'
;MRFEIKDLDKIKEKEIKSHSWCKGIINAPGEYQVVIGADVIEFYNQFQPLYSGDINFEVKNNQIKQGNWFSRALRTVSRIFAPIVTVLIAYGLISTIRALGTIDFTGNNGSLAGSVEFFNQFDSILKVLIDGLTLFITVGVAYTTFKAFNCNGLFGLALGVVLTSPALTAMGAVTPDKGQNIIDVMPGWNLFNSTVFYPWKISFAGLIIPMIGVAIFGAYMEKWTNNIKNGTAKMLLQPLLVILTTYLVAIFIIAPIGLLMTNYISIAIKWATTQSVAKFIFTPILAACYGPMVILGLHRTVTPILFQDQALYQGTILIGFIIINNISQGVACLAMNYQHRKVKNVSEVAIPSGLAAIVGGISEPVLFGVNFKYLYPLLAASIGTLVGTILITAAGVFGVVGSAGIFGIISMAQQPPTEIGIQTWAGGGIVWETIGVLVMVPVTFISTIILGQTKYFKTRTAQIFEADWGIINEETRIEEIKPVKTNNKVIKKYIKEKNKYEQISKRLFMRRSGCCQPNWRRLRCWW
;
A
#
# COMPACT_ATOMS: atom_id res chain seq x y z
N MET A 1 7.99 -13.63 -19.62
CA MET A 1 8.24 -15.08 -19.43
C MET A 1 9.73 -15.35 -19.37
N ARG A 2 10.17 -16.34 -18.58
CA ARG A 2 11.58 -16.71 -18.41
C ARG A 2 11.78 -18.13 -18.93
N PHE A 3 12.85 -18.34 -19.68
CA PHE A 3 13.21 -19.60 -20.29
C PHE A 3 14.61 -20.01 -19.84
N GLU A 4 14.77 -21.27 -19.40
CA GLU A 4 16.07 -21.90 -19.30
C GLU A 4 16.44 -22.45 -20.68
N ILE A 5 17.41 -21.83 -21.33
CA ILE A 5 17.76 -22.16 -22.71
C ILE A 5 19.04 -22.99 -22.73
N LYS A 6 18.95 -24.17 -23.35
CA LYS A 6 20.10 -25.09 -23.50
C LYS A 6 21.17 -24.58 -24.46
N ASP A 7 20.77 -23.79 -25.46
CA ASP A 7 21.64 -23.32 -26.54
C ASP A 7 21.24 -21.91 -26.97
N LEU A 8 22.05 -20.91 -26.62
CA LEU A 8 21.79 -19.49 -26.89
C LEU A 8 21.96 -19.13 -28.37
N ASP A 9 22.76 -19.89 -29.12
CA ASP A 9 23.12 -19.56 -30.52
C ASP A 9 21.97 -19.86 -31.49
N LYS A 10 20.99 -20.67 -31.07
CA LYS A 10 19.78 -20.97 -31.84
C LYS A 10 18.67 -19.93 -31.70
N ILE A 11 18.84 -18.95 -30.82
CA ILE A 11 17.80 -17.95 -30.57
C ILE A 11 17.88 -16.86 -31.64
N LYS A 12 16.81 -16.73 -32.40
CA LYS A 12 16.66 -15.64 -33.37
C LYS A 12 16.15 -14.36 -32.69
N GLU A 13 17.01 -13.75 -31.89
CA GLU A 13 16.67 -12.57 -31.07
C GLU A 13 16.07 -11.41 -31.88
N LYS A 14 16.56 -11.18 -33.10
CA LYS A 14 16.08 -10.11 -34.00
C LYS A 14 14.64 -10.35 -34.48
N GLU A 15 14.27 -11.60 -34.79
CA GLU A 15 12.90 -11.95 -35.20
C GLU A 15 11.94 -11.76 -34.00
N ILE A 16 12.35 -12.20 -32.80
CA ILE A 16 11.52 -12.06 -31.59
C ILE A 16 11.26 -10.59 -31.26
N LYS A 17 12.28 -9.72 -31.33
CA LYS A 17 12.13 -8.27 -31.11
C LYS A 17 11.27 -7.56 -32.16
N SER A 18 11.11 -8.15 -33.35
CA SER A 18 10.32 -7.53 -34.43
C SER A 18 8.80 -7.65 -34.22
N HIS A 19 8.36 -8.55 -33.33
CA HIS A 19 6.95 -8.73 -33.04
C HIS A 19 6.41 -7.67 -32.07
N SER A 20 5.20 -7.18 -32.33
CA SER A 20 4.52 -6.11 -31.57
C SER A 20 4.28 -6.42 -30.09
N TRP A 21 4.17 -7.71 -29.75
CA TRP A 21 3.99 -8.22 -28.39
C TRP A 21 5.30 -8.25 -27.59
N CYS A 22 6.47 -8.25 -28.23
CA CYS A 22 7.76 -8.27 -27.53
C CYS A 22 8.19 -6.83 -27.16
N LYS A 23 8.12 -6.49 -25.87
CA LYS A 23 8.54 -5.19 -25.34
C LYS A 23 10.02 -5.12 -24.97
N GLY A 24 10.70 -6.26 -24.88
CA GLY A 24 12.11 -6.32 -24.55
C GLY A 24 12.60 -7.74 -24.31
N ILE A 25 13.92 -7.90 -24.36
CA ILE A 25 14.60 -9.16 -24.06
C ILE A 25 15.73 -8.87 -23.09
N ILE A 26 15.81 -9.65 -22.01
CA ILE A 26 16.86 -9.58 -20.99
C ILE A 26 17.59 -10.91 -21.02
N ASN A 27 18.88 -10.86 -21.38
CA ASN A 27 19.76 -12.02 -21.37
C ASN A 27 20.62 -11.99 -20.10
N ALA A 28 20.32 -12.86 -19.13
CA ALA A 28 21.09 -13.04 -17.91
C ALA A 28 21.77 -14.42 -17.92
N PRO A 29 22.94 -14.60 -17.26
CA PRO A 29 23.61 -15.90 -17.23
C PRO A 29 22.69 -16.99 -16.66
N GLY A 30 22.28 -17.94 -17.50
CA GLY A 30 21.41 -19.08 -17.15
C GLY A 30 19.91 -18.86 -17.34
N GLU A 31 19.44 -17.64 -17.64
CA GLU A 31 18.01 -17.34 -17.85
C GLU A 31 17.82 -16.35 -19.00
N TYR A 32 16.95 -16.71 -19.94
CA TYR A 32 16.57 -15.85 -21.06
C TYR A 32 15.13 -15.34 -20.86
N GLN A 33 14.97 -14.03 -20.69
CA GLN A 33 13.68 -13.43 -20.38
C GLN A 33 13.12 -12.63 -21.56
N VAL A 34 11.89 -12.94 -21.95
CA VAL A 34 11.10 -12.18 -22.95
C VAL A 34 10.01 -11.40 -22.23
N VAL A 35 9.97 -10.08 -22.46
CA VAL A 35 9.02 -9.14 -21.82
C VAL A 35 7.84 -8.91 -22.74
N ILE A 36 6.62 -9.24 -22.31
CA ILE A 36 5.41 -9.31 -23.16
C ILE A 36 4.36 -8.23 -22.77
N GLY A 37 4.60 -7.43 -21.73
CA GLY A 37 3.69 -6.34 -21.35
C GLY A 37 2.36 -6.84 -20.78
N ALA A 38 1.28 -6.06 -20.95
CA ALA A 38 -0.04 -6.33 -20.38
C ALA A 38 -0.72 -7.59 -20.97
N ASP A 39 -0.37 -7.95 -22.21
CA ASP A 39 -0.96 -9.09 -22.93
C ASP A 39 -0.32 -10.44 -22.54
N VAL A 40 0.47 -10.47 -21.45
CA VAL A 40 1.22 -11.68 -21.04
C VAL A 40 0.32 -12.86 -20.74
N ILE A 41 -0.90 -12.63 -20.22
CA ILE A 41 -1.86 -13.68 -19.89
C ILE A 41 -2.43 -14.30 -21.18
N GLU A 42 -2.77 -13.46 -22.16
CA GLU A 42 -3.31 -13.91 -23.44
C GLU A 42 -2.25 -14.64 -24.27
N PHE A 43 -1.03 -14.11 -24.29
CA PHE A 43 0.12 -14.78 -24.90
C PHE A 43 0.42 -16.12 -24.22
N TYR A 44 0.39 -16.17 -22.89
CA TYR A 44 0.64 -17.39 -22.13
C TYR A 44 -0.41 -18.47 -22.46
N ASN A 45 -1.69 -18.11 -22.52
CA ASN A 45 -2.76 -19.05 -22.86
C ASN A 45 -2.63 -19.64 -24.27
N GLN A 46 -2.06 -18.88 -25.21
CA GLN A 46 -1.76 -19.36 -26.57
C GLN A 46 -0.43 -20.13 -26.64
N PHE A 47 0.52 -19.82 -25.76
CA PHE A 47 1.87 -20.40 -25.75
C PHE A 47 1.94 -21.71 -24.95
N GLN A 48 1.23 -21.84 -23.84
CA GLN A 48 1.23 -23.02 -22.97
C GLN A 48 0.84 -24.32 -23.72
N PRO A 49 -0.15 -24.35 -24.64
CA PRO A 49 -0.46 -25.56 -25.41
C PRO A 49 0.67 -26.00 -26.35
N LEU A 50 1.53 -25.06 -26.77
CA LEU A 50 2.62 -25.29 -27.71
C LEU A 50 3.94 -25.66 -27.02
N TYR A 51 4.02 -25.57 -25.70
CA TYR A 51 5.24 -25.80 -24.93
C TYR A 51 5.03 -26.83 -23.81
N SER A 52 5.71 -27.97 -23.90
CA SER A 52 5.51 -29.13 -23.00
C SER A 52 6.35 -29.10 -21.71
N GLY A 53 6.98 -27.97 -21.37
CA GLY A 53 7.78 -27.81 -20.14
C GLY A 53 7.06 -26.98 -19.08
N ASP A 54 7.36 -27.24 -17.80
CA ASP A 54 6.88 -26.41 -16.68
C ASP A 54 7.43 -24.99 -16.80
N ILE A 55 6.56 -24.03 -17.13
CA ILE A 55 6.92 -22.61 -17.13
C ILE A 55 6.85 -22.13 -15.67
N ASN A 56 7.98 -22.21 -14.98
CA ASN A 56 8.10 -21.65 -13.63
C ASN A 56 8.10 -20.12 -13.70
N PHE A 57 7.01 -19.51 -13.21
CA PHE A 57 6.96 -18.08 -12.89
C PHE A 57 7.69 -17.80 -11.57
N GLU A 58 8.97 -18.21 -11.46
CA GLU A 58 9.81 -17.77 -10.36
C GLU A 58 10.44 -16.43 -10.71
N VAL A 59 9.83 -15.36 -10.19
CA VAL A 59 10.54 -14.09 -9.99
C VAL A 59 11.65 -14.38 -8.98
N LYS A 60 12.86 -14.75 -9.45
CA LYS A 60 14.06 -14.83 -8.59
C LYS A 60 14.22 -13.49 -7.87
N ASN A 61 13.88 -13.55 -6.59
CA ASN A 61 13.72 -12.41 -5.69
C ASN A 61 15.05 -12.07 -5.00
N ASN A 62 16.13 -11.91 -5.77
CA ASN A 62 17.48 -11.77 -5.22
C ASN A 62 17.92 -10.32 -4.94
N GLN A 63 17.01 -9.34 -4.94
CA GLN A 63 17.34 -7.95 -4.63
C GLN A 63 17.04 -7.52 -3.18
N ILE A 64 16.92 -8.46 -2.23
CA ILE A 64 16.67 -8.10 -0.81
C ILE A 64 17.91 -7.43 -0.14
N LYS A 65 19.09 -7.48 -0.76
CA LYS A 65 20.33 -7.09 -0.06
C LYS A 65 20.83 -5.65 -0.25
N GLN A 66 20.27 -4.84 -1.15
CA GLN A 66 20.76 -3.46 -1.35
C GLN A 66 19.76 -2.40 -0.91
N GLY A 67 20.12 -1.61 0.11
CA GLY A 67 19.37 -0.45 0.62
C GLY A 67 19.23 -0.40 2.15
N ASN A 68 18.98 0.80 2.69
CA ASN A 68 18.72 1.06 4.12
C ASN A 68 17.48 0.30 4.61
N TRP A 69 17.38 0.03 5.92
CA TRP A 69 16.28 -0.74 6.53
C TRP A 69 14.88 -0.26 6.12
N PHE A 70 14.68 1.07 6.05
CA PHE A 70 13.43 1.70 5.63
C PHE A 70 13.07 1.34 4.17
N SER A 71 14.05 1.32 3.27
CA SER A 71 13.83 0.94 1.88
C SER A 71 13.51 -0.54 1.71
N ARG A 72 13.96 -1.40 2.62
CA ARG A 72 13.62 -2.83 2.65
C ARG A 72 12.19 -3.02 3.16
N ALA A 73 11.82 -2.35 4.26
CA ALA A 73 10.46 -2.39 4.78
C ALA A 73 9.44 -1.95 3.72
N LEU A 74 9.73 -0.84 3.02
CA LEU A 74 8.87 -0.32 1.96
C LEU A 74 8.73 -1.31 0.78
N ARG A 75 9.82 -1.97 0.36
CA ARG A 75 9.77 -3.04 -0.65
C ARG A 75 8.96 -4.25 -0.20
N THR A 76 9.10 -4.66 1.06
CA THR A 76 8.29 -5.76 1.62
C THR A 76 6.81 -5.41 1.56
N VAL A 77 6.43 -4.20 1.98
CA VAL A 77 5.04 -3.76 1.93
C VAL A 77 4.55 -3.69 0.47
N SER A 78 5.30 -3.09 -0.46
CA SER A 78 4.93 -3.10 -1.88
C SER A 78 4.73 -4.51 -2.43
N ARG A 79 5.54 -5.49 -2.03
CA ARG A 79 5.38 -6.91 -2.43
C ARG A 79 4.12 -7.56 -1.85
N ILE A 80 3.72 -7.18 -0.63
CA ILE A 80 2.48 -7.67 0.02
C ILE A 80 1.25 -7.13 -0.72
N PHE A 81 1.28 -5.85 -1.11
CA PHE A 81 0.13 -5.20 -1.74
C PHE A 81 0.03 -5.44 -3.25
N ALA A 82 1.15 -5.65 -3.96
CA ALA A 82 1.15 -5.82 -5.42
C ALA A 82 0.08 -6.80 -5.96
N PRO A 83 -0.13 -8.00 -5.37
CA PRO A 83 -1.12 -8.96 -5.87
C PRO A 83 -2.58 -8.54 -5.61
N ILE A 84 -2.83 -7.60 -4.70
CA ILE A 84 -4.19 -7.17 -4.31
C ILE A 84 -4.55 -5.76 -4.80
N VAL A 85 -3.64 -5.06 -5.48
CA VAL A 85 -3.89 -3.67 -5.97
C VAL A 85 -5.13 -3.59 -6.86
N THR A 86 -5.33 -4.55 -7.77
CA THR A 86 -6.49 -4.55 -8.67
C THR A 86 -7.81 -4.66 -7.92
N VAL A 87 -7.84 -5.48 -6.86
CA VAL A 87 -9.01 -5.63 -5.99
C VAL A 87 -9.24 -4.36 -5.16
N LEU A 88 -8.17 -3.70 -4.70
CA LEU A 88 -8.27 -2.40 -4.02
C LEU A 88 -8.88 -1.33 -4.93
N ILE A 89 -8.53 -1.31 -6.22
CA ILE A 89 -9.12 -0.40 -7.20
C ILE A 89 -10.62 -0.68 -7.36
N ALA A 90 -11.00 -1.96 -7.54
CA ALA A 90 -12.41 -2.35 -7.65
C ALA A 90 -13.20 -1.95 -6.39
N TYR A 91 -12.65 -2.23 -5.20
CA TYR A 91 -13.20 -1.79 -3.92
C TYR A 91 -13.44 -0.28 -3.88
N GLY A 92 -12.43 0.52 -4.27
CA GLY A 92 -12.55 1.97 -4.31
C GLY A 92 -13.62 2.49 -5.26
N LEU A 93 -13.71 1.92 -6.46
CA LEU A 93 -14.71 2.31 -7.47
C LEU A 93 -16.13 1.96 -7.04
N ILE A 94 -16.38 0.74 -6.56
CA ILE A 94 -17.69 0.30 -6.06
C ILE A 94 -18.12 1.19 -4.91
N SER A 95 -17.20 1.47 -4.00
CA SER A 95 -17.49 2.30 -2.84
C SER A 95 -17.70 3.77 -3.21
N THR A 96 -17.07 4.27 -4.28
CA THR A 96 -17.37 5.59 -4.84
C THR A 96 -18.78 5.64 -5.41
N ILE A 97 -19.22 4.60 -6.15
CA ILE A 97 -20.59 4.51 -6.67
C ILE A 97 -21.61 4.51 -5.52
N ARG A 98 -21.34 3.75 -4.45
CA ARG A 98 -22.16 3.75 -3.24
C ARG A 98 -22.18 5.13 -2.55
N ALA A 99 -21.01 5.76 -2.43
CA ALA A 99 -20.88 7.07 -1.81
C ALA A 99 -21.73 8.12 -2.54
N LEU A 100 -21.90 8.01 -3.87
CA LEU A 100 -22.79 8.89 -4.66
C LEU A 100 -24.29 8.69 -4.33
N GLY A 101 -24.72 7.46 -4.05
CA GLY A 101 -26.13 7.15 -3.73
C GLY A 101 -26.55 7.51 -2.30
N THR A 102 -25.58 7.61 -1.39
CA THR A 102 -25.80 7.89 0.05
C THR A 102 -25.68 9.37 0.42
N ILE A 103 -25.42 10.23 -0.56
CA ILE A 103 -25.35 11.69 -0.38
C ILE A 103 -26.72 12.22 0.03
N ASP A 104 -26.76 12.96 1.14
CA ASP A 104 -27.89 13.80 1.52
C ASP A 104 -27.82 15.13 0.76
N PHE A 105 -28.52 15.19 -0.37
CA PHE A 105 -28.61 16.41 -1.18
C PHE A 105 -29.55 17.47 -0.58
N THR A 106 -30.31 17.12 0.46
CA THR A 106 -31.39 17.96 0.99
C THR A 106 -31.05 18.65 2.32
N GLY A 107 -30.01 18.18 3.01
CA GLY A 107 -29.59 18.73 4.32
C GLY A 107 -30.54 18.39 5.48
N ASN A 108 -31.53 17.50 5.25
CA ASN A 108 -32.56 17.07 6.21
C ASN A 108 -32.49 15.55 6.50
N ASN A 109 -31.32 14.93 6.36
CA ASN A 109 -31.10 13.47 6.38
C ASN A 109 -31.78 12.72 5.21
N GLY A 110 -32.15 13.42 4.13
CA GLY A 110 -32.75 12.84 2.93
C GLY A 110 -31.70 12.45 1.90
N SER A 111 -31.06 11.28 2.08
CA SER A 111 -30.20 10.74 1.01
C SER A 111 -31.02 10.27 -0.19
N LEU A 112 -30.45 10.24 -1.40
CA LEU A 112 -31.13 9.63 -2.56
C LEU A 112 -31.60 8.19 -2.23
N ALA A 113 -30.79 7.45 -1.46
CA ALA A 113 -31.11 6.14 -0.90
C ALA A 113 -32.22 6.13 0.18
N GLY A 114 -32.43 7.23 0.91
CA GLY A 114 -33.55 7.39 1.85
C GLY A 114 -34.84 7.90 1.18
N SER A 115 -34.73 8.45 -0.04
CA SER A 115 -35.81 9.15 -0.73
C SER A 115 -36.56 8.26 -1.73
N VAL A 116 -35.92 7.21 -2.23
CA VAL A 116 -36.46 6.28 -3.23
C VAL A 116 -36.05 4.86 -2.87
N GLU A 117 -37.04 3.96 -2.75
CA GLU A 117 -36.84 2.56 -2.33
C GLU A 117 -35.82 1.80 -3.20
N PHE A 118 -35.79 2.08 -4.51
CA PHE A 118 -34.78 1.52 -5.42
C PHE A 118 -33.34 1.87 -5.00
N PHE A 119 -33.05 3.14 -4.69
CA PHE A 119 -31.70 3.55 -4.31
C PHE A 119 -31.31 3.03 -2.92
N ASN A 120 -32.29 2.81 -2.02
CA ASN A 120 -32.06 2.13 -0.75
C ASN A 120 -31.58 0.68 -0.98
N GLN A 121 -32.32 -0.08 -1.80
CA GLN A 121 -31.98 -1.46 -2.12
C GLN A 121 -30.67 -1.56 -2.93
N PHE A 122 -30.42 -0.60 -3.81
CA PHE A 122 -29.16 -0.53 -4.54
C PHE A 122 -27.98 -0.25 -3.60
N ASP A 123 -28.12 0.68 -2.64
CA ASP A 123 -27.11 0.90 -1.60
C ASP A 123 -26.85 -0.36 -0.77
N SER A 124 -27.90 -1.09 -0.39
CA SER A 124 -27.79 -2.32 0.42
C SER A 124 -27.01 -3.41 -0.33
N ILE A 125 -27.26 -3.59 -1.62
CA ILE A 125 -26.50 -4.51 -2.49
C ILE A 125 -25.03 -4.10 -2.56
N LEU A 126 -24.76 -2.81 -2.80
CA LEU A 126 -23.39 -2.29 -2.83
C LEU A 126 -22.69 -2.44 -1.47
N LYS A 127 -23.42 -2.33 -0.36
CA LYS A 127 -22.90 -2.56 1.00
C LYS A 127 -22.30 -3.95 1.13
N VAL A 128 -23.05 -4.98 0.71
CA VAL A 128 -22.62 -6.38 0.79
C VAL A 128 -21.31 -6.59 0.03
N LEU A 129 -21.19 -6.01 -1.17
CA LEU A 129 -19.96 -6.07 -1.96
C LEU A 129 -18.77 -5.41 -1.23
N ILE A 130 -18.98 -4.24 -0.64
CA ILE A 130 -17.93 -3.47 0.04
C ILE A 130 -17.49 -4.15 1.34
N ASP A 131 -18.44 -4.65 2.13
CA ASP A 131 -18.15 -5.39 3.36
C ASP A 131 -17.38 -6.68 3.04
N GLY A 132 -17.80 -7.41 2.00
CA GLY A 132 -17.11 -8.60 1.51
C GLY A 132 -15.68 -8.31 1.01
N LEU A 133 -15.51 -7.25 0.23
CA LEU A 133 -14.18 -6.83 -0.25
C LEU A 133 -13.28 -6.34 0.89
N THR A 134 -13.83 -5.68 1.91
CA THR A 134 -13.08 -5.24 3.10
C THR A 134 -12.51 -6.44 3.88
N LEU A 135 -13.32 -7.50 4.05
CA LEU A 135 -12.87 -8.77 4.62
C LEU A 135 -11.79 -9.41 3.73
N PHE A 136 -12.03 -9.48 2.41
CA PHE A 136 -11.08 -10.03 1.45
C PHE A 136 -9.72 -9.32 1.50
N ILE A 137 -9.67 -7.99 1.61
CA ILE A 137 -8.42 -7.24 1.69
C ILE A 137 -7.59 -7.70 2.90
N THR A 138 -8.24 -7.86 4.06
CA THR A 138 -7.56 -8.31 5.29
C THR A 138 -7.02 -9.73 5.14
N VAL A 139 -7.85 -10.65 4.62
CA VAL A 139 -7.49 -12.06 4.39
C VAL A 139 -6.40 -12.18 3.31
N GLY A 140 -6.55 -11.42 2.23
CA GLY A 140 -5.63 -11.36 1.10
C GLY A 140 -4.25 -10.86 1.51
N VAL A 141 -4.18 -9.83 2.36
CA VAL A 141 -2.92 -9.34 2.91
C VAL A 141 -2.20 -10.41 3.73
N ALA A 142 -2.93 -11.21 4.52
CA ALA A 142 -2.33 -12.31 5.27
C ALA A 142 -1.73 -13.38 4.34
N TYR A 143 -2.48 -13.77 3.30
CA TYR A 143 -2.02 -14.67 2.26
C TYR A 143 -0.77 -14.15 1.54
N THR A 144 -0.80 -12.90 1.06
CA THR A 144 0.33 -12.31 0.32
C THR A 144 1.53 -12.07 1.22
N THR A 145 1.34 -11.82 2.52
CA THR A 145 2.43 -11.72 3.50
C THR A 145 3.16 -13.06 3.64
N PHE A 146 2.45 -14.18 3.82
CA PHE A 146 3.10 -15.50 3.84
C PHE A 146 3.88 -15.77 2.53
N LYS A 147 3.28 -15.47 1.38
CA LYS A 147 3.96 -15.61 0.08
C LYS A 147 5.19 -14.68 -0.04
N ALA A 148 5.13 -13.47 0.50
CA ALA A 148 6.27 -12.54 0.49
C ALA A 148 7.46 -13.06 1.30
N PHE A 149 7.21 -13.85 2.34
CA PHE A 149 8.24 -14.47 3.17
C PHE A 149 8.66 -15.88 2.71
N ASN A 150 8.19 -16.33 1.54
CA ASN A 150 8.40 -17.67 0.97
C ASN A 150 7.85 -18.79 1.87
N CYS A 151 6.69 -18.54 2.47
CA CYS A 151 5.94 -19.44 3.34
C CYS A 151 4.65 -19.91 2.65
N ASN A 152 3.98 -20.91 3.22
CA ASN A 152 2.73 -21.43 2.66
C ASN A 152 1.59 -20.42 2.84
N GLY A 153 1.17 -19.80 1.73
CA GLY A 153 0.07 -18.83 1.71
C GLY A 153 -1.24 -19.35 2.31
N LEU A 154 -1.51 -20.67 2.25
CA LEU A 154 -2.72 -21.25 2.83
C LEU A 154 -2.82 -21.05 4.34
N PHE A 155 -1.69 -21.05 5.07
CA PHE A 155 -1.71 -20.71 6.50
C PHE A 155 -2.07 -19.25 6.72
N GLY A 156 -1.57 -18.35 5.89
CA GLY A 156 -1.96 -16.94 5.90
C GLY A 156 -3.45 -16.75 5.62
N LEU A 157 -4.00 -17.47 4.63
CA LEU A 157 -5.43 -17.45 4.30
C LEU A 157 -6.28 -17.92 5.50
N ALA A 158 -5.94 -19.07 6.08
CA ALA A 158 -6.65 -19.63 7.23
C ALA A 158 -6.63 -18.68 8.43
N LEU A 159 -5.46 -18.10 8.76
CA LEU A 159 -5.33 -17.12 9.83
C LEU A 159 -6.15 -15.86 9.56
N GLY A 160 -6.15 -15.36 8.32
CA GLY A 160 -6.97 -14.23 7.91
C GLY A 160 -8.46 -14.48 8.19
N VAL A 161 -8.99 -15.60 7.71
CA VAL A 161 -10.41 -15.95 7.88
C VAL A 161 -10.79 -16.08 9.36
N VAL A 162 -9.95 -16.74 10.16
CA VAL A 162 -10.20 -16.92 11.60
C VAL A 162 -10.18 -15.59 12.36
N LEU A 163 -9.23 -14.70 12.04
CA LEU A 163 -9.09 -13.40 12.71
C LEU A 163 -10.09 -12.34 12.23
N THR A 164 -10.81 -12.61 11.14
CA THR A 164 -11.95 -11.81 10.67
C THR A 164 -13.29 -12.52 10.85
N SER A 165 -13.34 -13.57 11.67
CA SER A 165 -14.57 -14.33 11.92
C SER A 165 -15.67 -13.43 12.49
N PRO A 166 -16.95 -13.61 12.09
CA PRO A 166 -18.10 -12.91 12.69
C PRO A 166 -18.26 -13.15 14.19
N ALA A 167 -17.63 -14.19 14.75
CA ALA A 167 -17.57 -14.42 16.19
C ALA A 167 -16.71 -13.38 16.94
N LEU A 168 -15.92 -12.59 16.21
CA LEU A 168 -15.13 -11.47 16.71
C LEU A 168 -15.82 -10.15 16.37
N THR A 169 -15.66 -9.16 17.23
CA THR A 169 -16.28 -7.84 17.11
C THR A 169 -15.32 -6.87 16.45
N ALA A 170 -15.74 -6.28 15.32
CA ALA A 170 -14.99 -5.19 14.69
C ALA A 170 -15.04 -3.94 15.58
N MET A 171 -13.90 -3.27 15.81
CA MET A 171 -13.85 -2.08 16.67
C MET A 171 -14.78 -0.95 16.19
N GLY A 172 -14.97 -0.82 14.87
CA GLY A 172 -15.89 0.17 14.29
C GLY A 172 -17.38 -0.15 14.46
N ALA A 173 -17.72 -1.37 14.87
CA ALA A 173 -19.10 -1.77 15.16
C ALA A 173 -19.48 -1.53 16.64
N VAL A 174 -18.53 -1.11 17.47
CA VAL A 174 -18.76 -0.80 18.88
C VAL A 174 -19.01 0.69 19.02
N THR A 175 -20.19 1.04 19.52
CA THR A 175 -20.60 2.42 19.80
C THR A 175 -20.68 2.61 21.31
N PRO A 176 -19.69 3.25 21.95
CA PRO A 176 -19.74 3.54 23.39
C PRO A 176 -20.84 4.56 23.69
N ASP A 177 -21.58 4.36 24.77
CA ASP A 177 -22.57 5.34 25.24
C ASP A 177 -21.89 6.57 25.87
N LYS A 178 -22.69 7.61 26.14
CA LYS A 178 -22.25 8.87 26.77
C LYS A 178 -21.45 8.59 28.05
N GLY A 179 -20.16 8.94 28.04
CA GLY A 179 -19.24 8.81 29.19
C GLY A 179 -18.47 7.49 29.29
N GLN A 180 -18.68 6.54 28.37
CA GLN A 180 -17.94 5.28 28.32
C GLN A 180 -16.78 5.34 27.33
N ASN A 181 -15.70 4.61 27.62
CA ASN A 181 -14.60 4.39 26.70
C ASN A 181 -14.81 3.09 25.92
N ILE A 182 -14.12 2.94 24.79
CA ILE A 182 -14.21 1.72 23.97
C ILE A 182 -13.79 0.46 24.72
N ILE A 183 -12.91 0.58 25.73
CA ILE A 183 -12.46 -0.54 26.56
C ILE A 183 -13.61 -1.08 27.43
N ASP A 184 -14.50 -0.19 27.90
CA ASP A 184 -15.57 -0.52 28.85
C ASP A 184 -16.68 -1.33 28.19
N VAL A 185 -16.88 -1.12 26.88
CA VAL A 185 -17.95 -1.74 26.08
C VAL A 185 -17.47 -2.86 25.18
N MET A 186 -16.16 -3.08 25.06
CA MET A 186 -15.62 -4.09 24.16
C MET A 186 -15.91 -5.50 24.72
N PRO A 187 -16.60 -6.37 23.97
CA PRO A 187 -16.87 -7.72 24.43
C PRO A 187 -15.57 -8.53 24.52
N GLY A 188 -15.45 -9.33 25.58
CA GLY A 188 -14.31 -10.23 25.78
C GLY A 188 -14.75 -11.62 26.21
N TRP A 189 -13.80 -12.54 26.25
CA TRP A 189 -13.99 -13.82 26.92
C TRP A 189 -13.78 -13.65 28.43
N ASN A 190 -14.56 -14.38 29.21
CA ASN A 190 -14.45 -14.44 30.66
C ASN A 190 -13.60 -15.67 31.03
N LEU A 191 -12.28 -15.54 30.92
CA LEU A 191 -11.34 -16.63 31.24
C LEU A 191 -10.82 -16.56 32.69
N PHE A 192 -10.85 -15.38 33.31
CA PHE A 192 -10.16 -15.09 34.57
C PHE A 192 -11.09 -14.53 35.65
N ASN A 193 -12.33 -15.06 35.72
CA ASN A 193 -13.42 -14.68 36.64
C ASN A 193 -14.36 -13.58 36.13
N SER A 194 -15.62 -13.56 36.61
CA SER A 194 -16.77 -12.85 36.00
C SER A 194 -16.68 -11.34 35.87
N THR A 195 -15.64 -10.73 36.44
CA THR A 195 -15.44 -9.27 36.43
C THR A 195 -14.42 -8.81 35.39
N VAL A 196 -13.62 -9.71 34.80
CA VAL A 196 -12.57 -9.36 33.83
C VAL A 196 -12.81 -10.04 32.49
N PHE A 197 -13.21 -9.24 31.49
CA PHE A 197 -13.41 -9.69 30.12
C PHE A 197 -12.08 -9.59 29.34
N TYR A 198 -11.22 -10.60 29.50
CA TYR A 198 -9.96 -10.71 28.77
C TYR A 198 -9.69 -12.17 28.32
N PRO A 199 -9.23 -12.37 27.07
CA PRO A 199 -8.95 -11.37 26.04
C PRO A 199 -10.21 -10.80 25.40
N TRP A 200 -10.10 -9.61 24.82
CA TRP A 200 -11.18 -8.99 24.04
C TRP A 200 -11.39 -9.72 22.72
N LYS A 201 -12.65 -9.83 22.28
CA LYS A 201 -13.05 -10.45 21.01
C LYS A 201 -12.87 -9.45 19.87
N ILE A 202 -11.63 -9.10 19.55
CA ILE A 202 -11.34 -8.08 18.54
C ILE A 202 -11.18 -8.73 17.17
N SER A 203 -11.99 -8.30 16.20
CA SER A 203 -11.83 -8.66 14.80
C SER A 203 -10.71 -7.84 14.16
N PHE A 204 -9.89 -8.49 13.35
CA PHE A 204 -8.85 -7.84 12.56
C PHE A 204 -9.39 -7.26 11.24
N ALA A 205 -10.70 -7.35 10.98
CA ALA A 205 -11.32 -6.79 9.79
C ALA A 205 -11.01 -5.29 9.65
N GLY A 206 -10.33 -4.92 8.55
CA GLY A 206 -9.89 -3.55 8.29
C GLY A 206 -8.60 -3.12 9.02
N LEU A 207 -7.97 -3.99 9.81
CA LEU A 207 -6.70 -3.74 10.52
C LEU A 207 -5.51 -4.33 9.76
N ILE A 208 -5.12 -3.67 8.67
CA ILE A 208 -4.14 -4.21 7.73
C ILE A 208 -2.75 -4.42 8.36
N ILE A 209 -2.19 -3.43 9.05
CA ILE A 209 -0.85 -3.57 9.67
C ILE A 209 -0.82 -4.57 10.82
N PRO A 210 -1.77 -4.55 11.78
CA PRO A 210 -1.85 -5.62 12.77
C PRO A 210 -1.91 -7.01 12.10
N MET A 211 -2.66 -7.15 11.02
CA MET A 211 -2.72 -8.41 10.26
C MET A 211 -1.37 -8.77 9.60
N ILE A 212 -0.65 -7.81 9.02
CA ILE A 212 0.72 -8.03 8.52
C ILE A 212 1.64 -8.47 9.65
N GLY A 213 1.58 -7.83 10.82
CA GLY A 213 2.38 -8.20 11.99
C GLY A 213 2.12 -9.63 12.45
N VAL A 214 0.84 -10.01 12.56
CA VAL A 214 0.43 -11.39 12.87
C VAL A 214 0.91 -12.37 11.80
N ALA A 215 0.76 -12.03 10.52
CA ALA A 215 1.16 -12.90 9.42
C ALA A 215 2.69 -13.04 9.32
N ILE A 216 3.46 -12.00 9.63
CA ILE A 216 4.92 -12.06 9.75
C ILE A 216 5.32 -13.01 10.88
N PHE A 217 4.70 -12.89 12.05
CA PHE A 217 4.93 -13.81 13.16
C PHE A 217 4.60 -15.26 12.76
N GLY A 218 3.46 -15.47 12.10
CA GLY A 218 3.07 -16.78 11.58
C GLY A 218 4.06 -17.35 10.56
N ALA A 219 4.60 -16.51 9.67
CA ALA A 219 5.64 -16.91 8.72
C ALA A 219 6.95 -17.32 9.42
N TYR A 220 7.34 -16.62 10.51
CA TYR A 220 8.47 -17.04 11.33
C TYR A 220 8.20 -18.36 12.07
N MET A 221 6.98 -18.56 12.59
CA MET A 221 6.56 -19.81 13.20
C MET A 221 6.57 -20.98 12.20
N GLU A 222 6.18 -20.75 10.94
CA GLU A 222 6.27 -21.78 9.89
C GLU A 222 7.72 -22.15 9.60
N LYS A 223 8.63 -21.17 9.53
CA LYS A 223 10.06 -21.42 9.35
C LYS A 223 10.67 -22.17 10.53
N TRP A 224 10.23 -21.87 11.75
CA TRP A 224 10.69 -22.54 12.95
C TRP A 224 10.20 -23.99 13.00
N THR A 225 8.91 -24.23 12.76
CA THR A 225 8.30 -25.57 12.71
C THR A 225 8.84 -26.43 11.57
N ASN A 226 9.33 -25.81 10.49
CA ASN A 226 10.01 -26.54 9.41
C ASN A 226 11.27 -27.30 9.86
N ASN A 227 11.86 -26.95 11.00
CA ASN A 227 13.04 -27.59 11.59
C ASN A 227 12.70 -28.90 12.35
N ILE A 228 11.43 -29.29 12.47
CA ILE A 228 11.03 -30.55 13.09
C ILE A 228 11.54 -31.71 12.23
N LYS A 229 12.45 -32.53 12.78
CA LYS A 229 13.15 -33.59 12.03
C LYS A 229 12.29 -34.81 11.70
N ASN A 230 11.30 -35.14 12.54
CA ASN A 230 10.43 -36.29 12.33
C ASN A 230 9.31 -35.92 11.33
N GLY A 231 9.26 -36.60 10.18
CA GLY A 231 8.30 -36.31 9.11
C GLY A 231 6.84 -36.43 9.52
N THR A 232 6.46 -37.46 10.27
CA THR A 232 5.08 -37.66 10.75
C THR A 232 4.71 -36.60 11.77
N ALA A 233 5.61 -36.29 12.71
CA ALA A 233 5.40 -35.24 13.70
C ALA A 233 5.27 -33.87 13.01
N LYS A 234 6.09 -33.59 12.01
CA LYS A 234 6.03 -32.34 11.23
C LYS A 234 4.68 -32.19 10.53
N MET A 235 4.18 -33.24 9.86
CA MET A 235 2.90 -33.20 9.14
C MET A 235 1.71 -32.84 10.05
N LEU A 236 1.71 -33.31 11.30
CA LEU A 236 0.64 -33.04 12.27
C LEU A 236 0.87 -31.73 13.05
N LEU A 237 2.09 -31.52 13.56
CA LEU A 237 2.39 -30.42 14.47
C LEU A 237 2.62 -29.10 13.75
N GLN A 238 3.15 -29.08 12.53
CA GLN A 238 3.44 -27.82 11.83
C GLN A 238 2.17 -27.00 11.57
N PRO A 239 1.10 -27.53 10.94
CA PRO A 239 -0.14 -26.78 10.75
C PRO A 239 -0.76 -26.32 12.08
N LEU A 240 -0.76 -27.22 13.08
CA LEU A 240 -1.31 -26.95 14.42
C LEU A 240 -0.57 -25.79 15.09
N LEU A 241 0.77 -25.89 15.21
CA LEU A 241 1.59 -24.90 15.89
C LEU A 241 1.51 -23.57 15.17
N VAL A 242 1.67 -23.53 13.85
CA VAL A 242 1.63 -22.28 13.08
C VAL A 242 0.31 -21.55 13.29
N ILE A 243 -0.83 -22.22 13.16
CA ILE A 243 -2.13 -21.57 13.31
C ILE A 243 -2.41 -21.22 14.77
N LEU A 244 -2.27 -22.20 15.69
CA LEU A 244 -2.65 -22.03 17.09
C LEU A 244 -1.80 -20.98 17.79
N THR A 245 -0.46 -21.04 17.69
CA THR A 245 0.39 -20.06 18.39
C THR A 245 0.21 -18.67 17.82
N THR A 246 0.06 -18.56 16.50
CA THR A 246 -0.14 -17.25 15.84
C THR A 246 -1.47 -16.63 16.23
N TYR A 247 -2.55 -17.43 16.27
CA TYR A 247 -3.85 -16.96 16.72
C TYR A 247 -3.83 -16.54 18.20
N LEU A 248 -3.21 -17.32 19.08
CA LEU A 248 -3.09 -16.98 20.50
C LEU A 248 -2.31 -15.67 20.69
N VAL A 249 -1.18 -15.49 20.02
CA VAL A 249 -0.42 -14.23 20.08
C VAL A 249 -1.24 -13.06 19.52
N ALA A 250 -2.00 -13.27 18.43
CA ALA A 250 -2.85 -12.24 17.87
C ALA A 250 -3.91 -11.76 18.87
N ILE A 251 -4.63 -12.69 19.50
CA ILE A 251 -5.77 -12.38 20.39
C ILE A 251 -5.34 -11.93 21.79
N PHE A 252 -4.29 -12.52 22.37
CA PHE A 252 -3.86 -12.18 23.73
C PHE A 252 -2.91 -10.98 23.76
N ILE A 253 -2.13 -10.73 22.71
CA ILE A 253 -1.09 -9.70 22.73
C ILE A 253 -1.43 -8.57 21.75
N ILE A 254 -1.53 -8.88 20.46
CA ILE A 254 -1.56 -7.85 19.41
C ILE A 254 -2.89 -7.07 19.44
N ALA A 255 -4.03 -7.76 19.54
CA ALA A 255 -5.34 -7.13 19.59
C ALA A 255 -5.51 -6.22 20.84
N PRO A 256 -5.23 -6.68 22.07
CA PRO A 256 -5.31 -5.83 23.26
C PRO A 256 -4.40 -4.61 23.22
N ILE A 257 -3.16 -4.77 22.73
CA ILE A 257 -2.27 -3.61 22.52
C ILE A 257 -2.89 -2.62 21.55
N GLY A 258 -3.46 -3.10 20.44
CA GLY A 258 -4.17 -2.27 19.47
C GLY A 258 -5.34 -1.51 20.09
N LEU A 259 -6.15 -2.16 20.93
CA LEU A 259 -7.28 -1.53 21.62
C LEU A 259 -6.82 -0.47 22.62
N LEU A 260 -5.80 -0.76 23.43
CA LEU A 260 -5.25 0.19 24.39
C LEU A 260 -4.66 1.41 23.67
N MET A 261 -3.86 1.19 22.62
CA MET A 261 -3.34 2.27 21.78
C MET A 261 -4.48 3.11 21.19
N THR A 262 -5.51 2.47 20.67
CA THR A 262 -6.70 3.13 20.13
C THR A 262 -7.35 4.04 21.16
N ASN A 263 -7.53 3.54 22.39
CA ASN A 263 -8.14 4.29 23.47
C ASN A 263 -7.32 5.54 23.87
N TYR A 264 -6.02 5.38 24.10
CA TYR A 264 -5.17 6.50 24.50
C TYR A 264 -4.93 7.50 23.38
N ILE A 265 -4.78 7.05 22.14
CA ILE A 265 -4.74 7.93 20.96
C ILE A 265 -6.06 8.70 20.86
N SER A 266 -7.20 8.07 21.16
CA SER A 266 -8.50 8.75 21.14
C SER A 266 -8.60 9.88 22.15
N ILE A 267 -8.18 9.62 23.40
CA ILE A 267 -8.12 10.65 24.45
C ILE A 267 -7.18 11.80 24.03
N ALA A 268 -6.01 11.47 23.49
CA ALA A 268 -5.02 12.46 23.06
C ALA A 268 -5.51 13.32 21.89
N ILE A 269 -6.13 12.71 20.87
CA ILE A 269 -6.70 13.41 19.72
C ILE A 269 -7.80 14.36 20.19
N LYS A 270 -8.73 13.89 21.03
CA LYS A 270 -9.81 14.75 21.57
C LYS A 270 -9.26 15.95 22.32
N TRP A 271 -8.31 15.72 23.22
CA TRP A 271 -7.68 16.81 23.96
C TRP A 271 -7.01 17.81 23.01
N ALA A 272 -6.29 17.30 22.01
CA ALA A 272 -5.53 18.11 21.06
C ALA A 272 -6.41 18.92 20.10
N THR A 273 -7.60 18.41 19.76
CA THR A 273 -8.51 19.05 18.77
C THR A 273 -9.55 19.95 19.42
N THR A 274 -9.84 19.76 20.71
CA THR A 274 -10.81 20.60 21.44
C THR A 274 -10.15 21.75 22.19
N GLN A 275 -8.86 21.67 22.51
CA GLN A 275 -8.20 22.77 23.23
C GLN A 275 -8.01 24.03 22.39
N SER A 276 -8.22 25.19 23.03
CA SER A 276 -8.34 26.49 22.38
C SER A 276 -7.12 26.86 21.53
N VAL A 277 -5.91 26.64 22.04
CA VAL A 277 -4.65 26.93 21.33
C VAL A 277 -4.10 25.69 20.62
N ALA A 278 -4.23 24.51 21.23
CA ALA A 278 -3.63 23.27 20.72
C ALA A 278 -4.21 22.88 19.36
N LYS A 279 -5.51 23.10 19.13
CA LYS A 279 -6.19 22.69 17.89
C LYS A 279 -5.54 23.25 16.63
N PHE A 280 -5.01 24.47 16.66
CA PHE A 280 -4.41 25.12 15.49
C PHE A 280 -3.08 24.48 15.05
N ILE A 281 -2.40 23.79 15.96
CA ILE A 281 -1.11 23.13 15.68
C ILE A 281 -1.34 21.63 15.50
N PHE A 282 -2.07 21.00 16.41
CA PHE A 282 -2.23 19.55 16.42
C PHE A 282 -3.19 19.04 15.36
N THR A 283 -4.30 19.72 15.09
CA THR A 283 -5.27 19.26 14.07
C THR A 283 -4.64 19.19 12.68
N PRO A 284 -3.90 20.22 12.20
CA PRO A 284 -3.24 20.14 10.90
C PRO A 284 -2.10 19.11 10.83
N ILE A 285 -1.33 18.94 11.91
CA ILE A 285 -0.29 17.91 11.96
C ILE A 285 -0.92 16.51 11.92
N LEU A 286 -1.97 16.29 12.71
CA LEU A 286 -2.72 15.04 12.74
C LEU A 286 -3.29 14.73 11.35
N ALA A 287 -3.87 15.73 10.67
CA ALA A 287 -4.40 15.59 9.33
C ALA A 287 -3.31 15.28 8.30
N ALA A 288 -2.14 15.91 8.39
CA ALA A 288 -0.98 15.60 7.54
C ALA A 288 -0.50 14.15 7.76
N CYS A 289 -0.57 13.67 9.00
CA CYS A 289 -0.26 12.30 9.39
C CYS A 289 -1.37 11.29 9.10
N TYR A 290 -2.58 11.73 8.71
CA TYR A 290 -3.71 10.83 8.51
C TYR A 290 -3.47 9.82 7.39
N GLY A 291 -2.90 10.24 6.25
CA GLY A 291 -2.52 9.32 5.16
C GLY A 291 -1.56 8.21 5.61
N PRO A 292 -0.44 8.56 6.30
CA PRO A 292 0.39 7.58 7.01
C PRO A 292 -0.39 6.72 8.02
N MET A 293 -1.31 7.27 8.81
CA MET A 293 -2.15 6.49 9.72
C MET A 293 -3.07 5.50 8.98
N VAL A 294 -3.54 5.85 7.78
CA VAL A 294 -4.31 4.93 6.93
C VAL A 294 -3.46 3.74 6.50
N ILE A 295 -2.23 4.01 6.03
CA ILE A 295 -1.26 2.97 5.72
C ILE A 295 -0.98 2.09 6.94
N LEU A 296 -0.88 2.70 8.13
CA LEU A 296 -0.65 2.00 9.40
C LEU A 296 -1.90 1.30 9.96
N GLY A 297 -3.08 1.46 9.36
CA GLY A 297 -4.36 0.99 9.92
C GLY A 297 -4.81 1.73 11.18
N LEU A 298 -4.02 2.68 11.68
CA LEU A 298 -4.32 3.48 12.86
C LEU A 298 -5.46 4.47 12.64
N HIS A 299 -5.83 4.79 11.40
CA HIS A 299 -7.00 5.64 11.13
C HIS A 299 -8.31 5.05 11.69
N ARG A 300 -8.42 3.71 11.83
CA ARG A 300 -9.60 3.05 12.43
C ARG A 300 -9.75 3.36 13.92
N THR A 301 -8.71 3.86 14.58
CA THR A 301 -8.79 4.37 15.96
C THR A 301 -9.48 5.72 16.04
N VAL A 302 -9.58 6.45 14.93
CA VAL A 302 -10.27 7.74 14.84
C VAL A 302 -11.78 7.54 14.69
N THR A 303 -12.23 6.42 14.14
CA THR A 303 -13.66 6.15 13.90
C THR A 303 -14.53 6.17 15.17
N PRO A 304 -14.15 5.53 16.30
CA PRO A 304 -14.91 5.66 17.54
C PRO A 304 -15.01 7.11 18.04
N ILE A 305 -13.98 7.92 17.82
CA ILE A 305 -13.97 9.36 18.17
C ILE A 305 -15.04 10.10 17.36
N LEU A 306 -15.10 9.86 16.05
CA LEU A 306 -16.09 10.47 15.16
C LEU A 306 -17.52 10.17 15.63
N PHE A 307 -17.82 8.90 15.94
CA PHE A 307 -19.17 8.53 16.39
C PHE A 307 -19.48 9.05 17.79
N GLN A 308 -18.49 9.07 18.69
CA GLN A 308 -18.68 9.61 20.03
C GLN A 308 -18.94 11.13 19.97
N ASP A 309 -18.17 11.87 19.19
CA ASP A 309 -18.37 13.31 19.00
C ASP A 309 -19.69 13.58 18.28
N GLN A 310 -20.07 12.76 17.29
CA GLN A 310 -21.39 12.80 16.66
C GLN A 310 -22.52 12.61 17.67
N ALA A 311 -22.41 11.65 18.59
CA ALA A 311 -23.44 11.40 19.61
C ALA A 311 -23.49 12.49 20.69
N LEU A 312 -22.35 13.08 21.03
CA LEU A 312 -22.23 14.11 22.06
C LEU A 312 -22.64 15.49 21.55
N TYR A 313 -22.13 15.85 20.37
CA TYR A 313 -22.11 17.20 19.84
C TYR A 313 -22.76 17.32 18.47
N GLN A 314 -23.43 16.27 17.98
CA GLN A 314 -24.06 16.24 16.66
C GLN A 314 -23.11 16.54 15.50
N GLY A 315 -21.81 16.29 15.68
CA GLY A 315 -20.78 16.44 14.66
C GLY A 315 -19.38 16.44 15.25
N THR A 316 -18.38 16.74 14.41
CA THR A 316 -16.98 16.75 14.80
C THR A 316 -16.16 17.66 13.87
N ILE A 317 -15.03 18.16 14.37
CA ILE A 317 -14.05 18.92 13.58
C ILE A 317 -13.25 17.98 12.67
N LEU A 318 -13.19 16.69 13.02
CA LEU A 318 -12.30 15.74 12.37
C LEU A 318 -12.73 15.41 10.94
N ILE A 319 -14.02 15.53 10.63
CA ILE A 319 -14.56 15.14 9.31
C ILE A 319 -13.99 16.00 8.18
N GLY A 320 -13.84 17.32 8.38
CA GLY A 320 -13.30 18.23 7.38
C GLY A 320 -11.87 17.87 7.01
N PHE A 321 -11.01 17.59 7.99
CA PHE A 321 -9.64 17.20 7.65
C PHE A 321 -9.55 15.83 6.97
N ILE A 322 -10.46 14.89 7.28
CA ILE A 322 -10.51 13.59 6.60
C ILE A 322 -10.86 13.78 5.13
N ILE A 323 -11.85 14.64 4.83
CA ILE A 323 -12.23 15.01 3.46
C ILE A 323 -11.04 15.64 2.73
N ILE A 324 -10.40 16.65 3.33
CA ILE A 324 -9.20 17.28 2.76
C ILE A 324 -8.11 16.25 2.52
N ASN A 325 -7.83 15.34 3.48
CA ASN A 325 -6.79 14.34 3.30
C ASN A 325 -7.07 13.43 2.12
N ASN A 326 -8.28 12.87 2.03
CA ASN A 326 -8.65 11.94 0.97
C ASN A 326 -8.59 12.59 -0.41
N ILE A 327 -9.11 13.81 -0.55
CA ILE A 327 -9.02 14.57 -1.81
C ILE A 327 -7.55 14.85 -2.13
N SER A 328 -6.74 15.24 -1.14
CA SER A 328 -5.31 15.51 -1.32
C SER A 328 -4.54 14.26 -1.80
N GLN A 329 -4.84 13.08 -1.25
CA GLN A 329 -4.24 11.83 -1.71
C GLN A 329 -4.55 11.58 -3.19
N GLY A 330 -5.79 11.80 -3.62
CA GLY A 330 -6.18 11.64 -5.02
C GLY A 330 -5.57 12.69 -5.94
N VAL A 331 -5.50 13.96 -5.52
CA VAL A 331 -4.85 15.04 -6.27
C VAL A 331 -3.36 14.76 -6.48
N ALA A 332 -2.65 14.29 -5.44
CA ALA A 332 -1.23 13.93 -5.55
C ALA A 332 -1.03 12.77 -6.54
N CYS A 333 -1.92 11.78 -6.53
CA CYS A 333 -1.87 10.67 -7.48
C CYS A 333 -2.09 11.14 -8.92
N LEU A 334 -3.08 12.00 -9.16
CA LEU A 334 -3.33 12.57 -10.49
C LEU A 334 -2.20 13.49 -10.95
N ALA A 335 -1.56 14.23 -10.04
CA ALA A 335 -0.38 15.05 -10.32
C ALA A 335 0.83 14.18 -10.71
N MET A 336 1.07 13.07 -10.00
CA MET A 336 2.06 12.08 -10.40
C MET A 336 1.74 11.49 -11.79
N ASN A 337 0.47 11.15 -12.03
CA ASN A 337 0.05 10.64 -13.33
C ASN A 337 0.33 11.66 -14.44
N TYR A 338 0.09 12.94 -14.20
CA TYR A 338 0.39 14.01 -15.15
C TYR A 338 1.88 14.06 -15.52
N GLN A 339 2.79 13.85 -14.55
CA GLN A 339 4.24 13.78 -14.79
C GLN A 339 4.64 12.56 -15.62
N HIS A 340 3.95 11.43 -15.44
CA HIS A 340 4.29 10.14 -16.07
C HIS A 340 3.27 9.66 -17.11
N ARG A 341 2.43 10.56 -17.64
CA ARG A 341 1.28 10.23 -18.51
C ARG A 341 1.60 9.43 -19.77
N LYS A 342 2.88 9.40 -20.19
CA LYS A 342 3.36 8.60 -21.32
C LYS A 342 3.44 7.10 -21.01
N VAL A 343 3.44 6.73 -19.72
CA VAL A 343 3.47 5.33 -19.26
C VAL A 343 2.05 4.84 -19.02
N LYS A 344 1.47 4.14 -20.01
CA LYS A 344 0.07 3.67 -19.97
C LYS A 344 -0.28 2.92 -18.67
N ASN A 345 0.60 2.01 -18.24
CA ASN A 345 0.39 1.19 -17.05
C ASN A 345 0.27 2.02 -15.75
N VAL A 346 0.92 3.19 -15.68
CA VAL A 346 0.80 4.10 -14.54
C VAL A 346 -0.58 4.77 -14.56
N SER A 347 -1.02 5.23 -15.73
CA SER A 347 -2.34 5.86 -15.92
C SER A 347 -3.49 4.92 -15.58
N GLU A 348 -3.39 3.64 -15.94
CA GLU A 348 -4.40 2.60 -15.66
C GLU A 348 -4.64 2.39 -14.16
N VAL A 349 -3.62 2.60 -13.32
CA VAL A 349 -3.74 2.48 -11.87
C VAL A 349 -4.06 3.83 -11.22
N ALA A 350 -3.38 4.89 -11.64
CA ALA A 350 -3.40 6.18 -10.97
C ALA A 350 -4.71 6.95 -11.16
N ILE A 351 -5.32 6.90 -12.35
CA ILE A 351 -6.57 7.61 -12.63
C ILE A 351 -7.74 7.05 -11.81
N PRO A 352 -8.08 5.75 -11.88
CA PRO A 352 -9.21 5.22 -11.13
C PRO A 352 -9.00 5.30 -9.62
N SER A 353 -7.77 5.05 -9.14
CA SER A 353 -7.45 5.18 -7.71
C SER A 353 -7.56 6.62 -7.22
N GLY A 354 -7.09 7.59 -8.01
CA GLY A 354 -7.18 9.01 -7.68
C GLY A 354 -8.62 9.51 -7.66
N LEU A 355 -9.45 9.09 -8.62
CA LEU A 355 -10.87 9.41 -8.64
C LEU A 355 -11.62 8.78 -7.46
N ALA A 356 -11.31 7.55 -7.08
CA ALA A 356 -11.93 6.91 -5.91
C ALA A 356 -11.64 7.67 -4.61
N ALA A 357 -10.42 8.21 -4.47
CA ALA A 357 -10.05 9.02 -3.31
C ALA A 357 -10.74 10.40 -3.30
N ILE A 358 -10.79 11.10 -4.44
CA ILE A 358 -11.42 12.44 -4.54
C ILE A 358 -12.93 12.34 -4.40
N VAL A 359 -13.57 11.44 -5.14
CA VAL A 359 -15.03 11.38 -5.26
C VAL A 359 -15.62 10.54 -4.14
N GLY A 360 -15.09 9.33 -3.93
CA GLY A 360 -15.61 8.38 -2.94
C GLY A 360 -15.06 8.57 -1.53
N GLY A 361 -13.98 9.32 -1.36
CA GLY A 361 -13.33 9.48 -0.05
C GLY A 361 -12.57 8.24 0.42
N ILE A 362 -12.15 7.39 -0.51
CA ILE A 362 -11.55 6.09 -0.19
C ILE A 362 -10.11 6.09 -0.65
N SER A 363 -9.22 6.17 0.33
CA SER A 363 -7.80 6.41 0.09
C SER A 363 -6.96 5.13 0.02
N GLU A 364 -7.49 3.97 0.37
CA GLU A 364 -6.81 2.68 0.28
C GLU A 364 -6.23 2.37 -1.12
N PRO A 365 -6.99 2.44 -2.23
CA PRO A 365 -6.43 2.16 -3.56
C PRO A 365 -5.33 3.15 -3.95
N VAL A 366 -5.49 4.43 -3.63
CA VAL A 366 -4.50 5.44 -4.01
C VAL A 366 -3.24 5.38 -3.14
N LEU A 367 -3.39 5.13 -1.84
CA LEU A 367 -2.29 5.01 -0.89
C LEU A 367 -1.45 3.78 -1.23
N PHE A 368 -2.05 2.60 -1.34
CA PHE A 368 -1.30 1.37 -1.58
C PHE A 368 -0.92 1.15 -3.04
N GLY A 369 -1.76 1.61 -3.99
CA GLY A 369 -1.50 1.47 -5.42
C GLY A 369 -0.44 2.45 -5.94
N VAL A 370 -0.39 3.68 -5.40
CA VAL A 370 0.46 4.77 -5.93
C VAL A 370 1.24 5.49 -4.83
N ASN A 371 0.58 6.22 -3.92
CA ASN A 371 1.25 7.24 -3.11
C ASN A 371 2.34 6.67 -2.18
N PHE A 372 2.07 5.55 -1.52
CA PHE A 372 3.05 4.89 -0.65
C PHE A 372 4.19 4.26 -1.44
N LYS A 373 3.88 3.68 -2.61
CA LYS A 373 4.84 3.03 -3.50
C LYS A 373 5.93 4.00 -3.97
N TYR A 374 5.53 5.16 -4.46
CA TYR A 374 6.45 6.21 -4.96
C TYR A 374 6.91 7.19 -3.88
N LEU A 375 6.25 7.22 -2.72
CA LEU A 375 6.54 8.01 -1.52
C LEU A 375 6.40 9.53 -1.66
N TYR A 376 6.87 10.13 -2.76
CA TYR A 376 6.73 11.58 -2.97
C TYR A 376 5.28 12.07 -3.11
N PRO A 377 4.34 11.33 -3.73
CA PRO A 377 2.94 11.78 -3.79
C PRO A 377 2.31 11.74 -2.39
N LEU A 378 2.69 10.77 -1.54
CA LEU A 378 2.24 10.72 -0.14
C LEU A 378 2.69 11.96 0.63
N LEU A 379 3.97 12.36 0.49
CA LEU A 379 4.50 13.55 1.16
C LEU A 379 3.82 14.83 0.66
N ALA A 380 3.61 14.95 -0.65
CA ALA A 380 2.91 16.09 -1.24
C ALA A 380 1.46 16.18 -0.76
N ALA A 381 0.77 15.05 -0.65
CA ALA A 381 -0.58 14.99 -0.09
C ALA A 381 -0.59 15.40 1.39
N SER A 382 0.38 14.97 2.19
CA SER A 382 0.50 15.41 3.59
C SER A 382 0.72 16.93 3.70
N ILE A 383 1.52 17.55 2.83
CA ILE A 383 1.73 19.00 2.80
C ILE A 383 0.45 19.75 2.43
N GLY A 384 -0.23 19.31 1.37
CA GLY A 384 -1.51 19.91 0.97
C GLY A 384 -2.58 19.78 2.05
N THR A 385 -2.66 18.60 2.67
CA THR A 385 -3.59 18.35 3.79
C THR A 385 -3.30 19.27 4.96
N LEU A 386 -2.03 19.47 5.31
CA LEU A 386 -1.64 20.39 6.38
C LEU A 386 -2.16 21.79 6.10
N VAL A 387 -1.91 22.34 4.91
CA VAL A 387 -2.30 23.71 4.55
C VAL A 387 -3.83 23.87 4.51
N GLY A 388 -4.55 22.93 3.89
CA GLY A 388 -6.01 22.95 3.88
C GLY A 388 -6.60 22.86 5.29
N THR A 389 -6.03 21.99 6.13
CA THR A 389 -6.51 21.76 7.50
C THR A 389 -6.27 22.96 8.42
N ILE A 390 -5.15 23.68 8.27
CA ILE A 390 -4.92 24.95 9.00
C ILE A 390 -6.08 25.90 8.75
N LEU A 391 -6.48 26.06 7.49
CA LEU A 391 -7.53 27.00 7.11
C LEU A 391 -8.88 26.61 7.69
N ILE A 392 -9.31 25.35 7.53
CA ILE A 392 -10.62 24.91 8.03
C ILE A 392 -10.68 24.86 9.56
N THR A 393 -9.55 24.56 10.22
CA THR A 393 -9.45 24.62 11.69
C THR A 393 -9.55 26.06 12.16
N ALA A 394 -8.91 27.01 11.44
CA ALA A 394 -8.98 28.42 11.74
C ALA A 394 -10.37 29.01 11.54
N ALA A 395 -11.04 28.58 10.47
CA ALA A 395 -12.40 28.96 10.17
C ALA A 395 -13.46 28.30 11.07
N GLY A 396 -13.06 27.36 11.94
CA GLY A 396 -13.97 26.67 12.85
C GLY A 396 -14.95 25.75 12.13
N VAL A 397 -14.50 25.06 11.07
CA VAL A 397 -15.34 24.10 10.35
C VAL A 397 -15.68 22.91 11.25
N PHE A 398 -16.96 22.58 11.27
CA PHE A 398 -17.54 21.49 12.03
C PHE A 398 -18.53 20.77 11.14
N GLY A 399 -18.56 19.44 11.17
CA GLY A 399 -19.42 18.68 10.26
C GLY A 399 -19.96 17.40 10.87
N VAL A 400 -21.06 16.94 10.29
CA VAL A 400 -21.71 15.68 10.61
C VAL A 400 -20.94 14.54 9.92
N VAL A 401 -20.82 13.41 10.61
CA VAL A 401 -20.23 12.19 10.04
C VAL A 401 -21.03 11.79 8.80
N GLY A 402 -20.35 11.79 7.65
CA GLY A 402 -20.95 11.57 6.35
C GLY A 402 -19.93 11.05 5.33
N SER A 403 -20.11 11.40 4.06
CA SER A 403 -19.15 11.05 3.01
C SER A 403 -17.76 11.65 3.33
N ALA A 404 -16.70 10.88 3.09
CA ALA A 404 -15.33 11.30 3.30
C ALA A 404 -14.64 11.82 2.02
N GLY A 405 -15.41 11.98 0.93
CA GLY A 405 -14.96 12.49 -0.37
C GLY A 405 -15.43 13.92 -0.63
N ILE A 406 -15.34 14.39 -1.87
CA ILE A 406 -15.74 15.76 -2.26
C ILE A 406 -17.20 16.09 -1.91
N PHE A 407 -18.08 15.10 -1.91
CA PHE A 407 -19.48 15.29 -1.51
C PHE A 407 -19.65 15.41 0.01
N GLY A 408 -18.65 15.03 0.80
CA GLY A 408 -18.62 15.27 2.24
C GLY A 408 -18.66 16.75 2.60
N ILE A 409 -18.26 17.65 1.70
CA ILE A 409 -18.30 19.09 1.92
C ILE A 409 -19.71 19.57 2.31
N ILE A 410 -20.76 18.92 1.79
CA ILE A 410 -22.15 19.30 2.11
C ILE A 410 -22.59 18.85 3.51
N SER A 411 -21.87 17.93 4.16
CA SER A 411 -22.17 17.50 5.54
C SER A 411 -21.58 18.45 6.59
N MET A 412 -20.93 19.54 6.17
CA MET A 412 -20.44 20.57 7.08
C MET A 412 -21.61 21.40 7.62
N ALA A 413 -21.64 21.59 8.94
CA ALA A 413 -22.65 22.38 9.62
C ALA A 413 -22.48 23.88 9.32
N GLN A 414 -23.59 24.63 9.29
CA GLN A 414 -23.52 26.09 9.19
C GLN A 414 -22.88 26.72 10.42
N GLN A 415 -23.20 26.22 11.61
CA GLN A 415 -22.61 26.64 12.88
C GLN A 415 -22.49 25.41 13.81
N PRO A 416 -21.38 25.28 14.56
CA PRO A 416 -21.24 24.25 15.58
C PRO A 416 -22.17 24.54 16.77
N PRO A 417 -22.48 23.52 17.60
CA PRO A 417 -23.15 23.73 18.87
C PRO A 417 -22.37 24.69 19.78
N THR A 418 -23.10 25.54 20.50
CA THR A 418 -22.56 26.52 21.44
C THR A 418 -21.71 25.89 22.55
N GLU A 419 -21.95 24.63 22.89
CA GLU A 419 -21.24 23.85 23.90
C GLU A 419 -19.76 23.61 23.59
N ILE A 420 -19.36 23.67 22.31
CA ILE A 420 -17.97 23.38 21.88
C ILE A 420 -17.10 24.64 21.93
N GLY A 421 -17.70 25.83 22.09
CA GLY A 421 -16.96 27.09 22.15
C GLY A 421 -16.20 27.44 20.86
N ILE A 422 -16.61 26.87 19.73
CA ILE A 422 -16.07 27.16 18.40
C ILE A 422 -17.05 28.07 17.70
N GLN A 423 -16.56 29.12 17.05
CA GLN A 423 -17.36 29.95 16.15
C GLN A 423 -16.86 29.75 14.74
N THR A 424 -17.77 29.40 13.82
CA THR A 424 -17.44 29.32 12.41
C THR A 424 -17.46 30.73 11.83
N TRP A 425 -16.46 31.03 10.99
CA TRP A 425 -16.40 32.29 10.27
C TRP A 425 -17.63 32.51 9.37
N ALA A 426 -17.86 33.77 8.98
CA ALA A 426 -18.97 34.14 8.11
C ALA A 426 -18.99 33.28 6.83
N GLY A 427 -20.18 32.80 6.45
CA GLY A 427 -20.36 31.86 5.33
C GLY A 427 -20.55 30.39 5.76
N GLY A 428 -20.25 30.05 7.02
CA GLY A 428 -20.50 28.71 7.57
C GLY A 428 -19.53 27.63 7.09
N GLY A 429 -19.69 26.39 7.59
CA GLY A 429 -18.73 25.31 7.39
C GLY A 429 -18.52 24.89 5.94
N ILE A 430 -19.60 24.86 5.14
CA ILE A 430 -19.54 24.45 3.73
C ILE A 430 -18.63 25.37 2.91
N VAL A 431 -18.76 26.69 3.11
CA VAL A 431 -17.96 27.69 2.38
C VAL A 431 -16.48 27.54 2.73
N TRP A 432 -16.15 27.47 4.01
CA TRP A 432 -14.75 27.40 4.44
C TRP A 432 -14.11 26.04 4.13
N GLU A 433 -14.86 24.95 4.17
CA GLU A 433 -14.39 23.64 3.70
C GLU A 433 -14.09 23.68 2.20
N THR A 434 -14.97 24.29 1.40
CA THR A 434 -14.75 24.45 -0.05
C THR A 434 -13.49 25.27 -0.33
N ILE A 435 -13.29 26.39 0.38
CA ILE A 435 -12.07 27.21 0.26
C ILE A 435 -10.84 26.40 0.71
N GLY A 436 -10.95 25.63 1.79
CA GLY A 436 -9.91 24.72 2.27
C GLY A 436 -9.45 23.73 1.19
N VAL A 437 -10.41 23.10 0.50
CA VAL A 437 -10.14 22.22 -0.63
C VAL A 437 -9.51 22.98 -1.80
N LEU A 438 -10.04 24.15 -2.17
CA LEU A 438 -9.51 24.97 -3.27
C LEU A 438 -8.08 25.45 -3.04
N VAL A 439 -7.70 25.70 -1.78
CA VAL A 439 -6.31 26.05 -1.41
C VAL A 439 -5.42 24.81 -1.39
N MET A 440 -5.93 23.68 -0.89
CA MET A 440 -5.15 22.44 -0.79
C MET A 440 -4.81 21.85 -2.17
N VAL A 441 -5.71 21.90 -3.15
CA VAL A 441 -5.50 21.33 -4.50
C VAL A 441 -4.22 21.86 -5.18
N PRO A 442 -4.01 23.18 -5.36
CA PRO A 442 -2.80 23.69 -6.00
C PRO A 442 -1.55 23.40 -5.18
N VAL A 443 -1.62 23.49 -3.84
CA VAL A 443 -0.49 23.16 -2.96
C VAL A 443 -0.06 21.71 -3.14
N THR A 444 -1.01 20.78 -3.14
CA THR A 444 -0.75 19.35 -3.35
C THR A 444 -0.17 19.09 -4.73
N PHE A 445 -0.78 19.67 -5.76
CA PHE A 445 -0.38 19.47 -7.15
C PHE A 445 1.04 19.99 -7.42
N ILE A 446 1.33 21.23 -7.00
CA ILE A 446 2.64 21.85 -7.15
C ILE A 446 3.70 21.10 -6.33
N SER A 447 3.40 20.76 -5.07
CA SER A 447 4.32 20.00 -4.21
C SER A 447 4.66 18.65 -4.81
N THR A 448 3.68 17.97 -5.41
CA THR A 448 3.90 16.69 -6.10
C THR A 448 4.84 16.88 -7.28
N ILE A 449 4.63 17.93 -8.09
CA ILE A 449 5.48 18.20 -9.24
C ILE A 449 6.93 18.47 -8.81
N ILE A 450 7.12 19.35 -7.84
CA ILE A 450 8.44 19.73 -7.34
C ILE A 450 9.17 18.52 -6.74
N LEU A 451 8.51 17.76 -5.87
CA LEU A 451 9.11 16.58 -5.24
C LEU A 451 9.46 15.51 -6.28
N GLY A 452 8.58 15.26 -7.25
CA GLY A 452 8.81 14.31 -8.34
C GLY A 452 10.01 14.68 -9.23
N GLN A 453 10.41 15.95 -9.28
CA GLN A 453 11.58 16.39 -10.05
C GLN A 453 12.91 16.21 -9.32
N THR A 454 12.90 15.94 -8.01
CA THR A 454 14.14 15.77 -7.24
C THR A 454 14.91 14.51 -7.67
N LYS A 455 16.25 14.57 -7.62
CA LYS A 455 17.13 13.48 -8.06
C LYS A 455 16.79 12.15 -7.36
N TYR A 456 16.54 12.19 -6.05
CA TYR A 456 16.19 11.01 -5.26
C TYR A 456 14.91 10.33 -5.77
N PHE A 457 13.82 11.08 -5.95
CA PHE A 457 12.53 10.52 -6.37
C PHE A 457 12.51 10.12 -7.85
N LYS A 458 13.26 10.81 -8.72
CA LYS A 458 13.45 10.37 -10.12
C LYS A 458 14.14 9.01 -10.20
N THR A 459 15.27 8.84 -9.52
CA THR A 459 16.01 7.56 -9.53
C THR A 459 15.16 6.43 -8.95
N ARG A 460 14.45 6.70 -7.86
CA ARG A 460 13.56 5.72 -7.22
C ARG A 460 12.40 5.32 -8.13
N THR A 461 11.73 6.28 -8.75
CA THR A 461 10.59 6.01 -9.64
C THR A 461 11.03 5.18 -10.86
N ALA A 462 12.20 5.47 -11.41
CA ALA A 462 12.77 4.67 -12.50
C ALA A 462 13.02 3.21 -12.09
N GLN A 463 13.59 2.97 -10.89
CA GLN A 463 13.79 1.61 -10.36
C GLN A 463 12.48 0.86 -10.17
N ILE A 464 11.42 1.55 -9.72
CA ILE A 464 10.09 0.95 -9.54
C ILE A 464 9.48 0.59 -10.91
N PHE A 465 9.59 1.46 -11.91
CA PHE A 465 9.11 1.17 -13.27
C PHE A 465 9.84 0.00 -13.92
N GLU A 466 11.15 -0.11 -13.69
CA GLU A 466 11.94 -1.25 -14.15
C GLU A 466 11.49 -2.56 -13.45
N ALA A 467 11.29 -2.51 -12.13
CA ALA A 467 10.88 -3.69 -11.35
C ALA A 467 9.48 -4.20 -11.70
N ASP A 468 8.51 -3.30 -11.85
CA ASP A 468 7.10 -3.68 -12.05
C ASP A 468 6.76 -3.94 -13.52
N TRP A 469 7.37 -3.18 -14.44
CA TRP A 469 6.94 -3.15 -15.85
C TRP A 469 8.06 -3.50 -16.81
N GLY A 470 9.29 -3.71 -16.34
CA GLY A 470 10.46 -3.91 -17.21
C GLY A 470 10.76 -2.70 -18.10
N ILE A 471 10.24 -1.53 -17.76
CA ILE A 471 10.41 -0.30 -18.54
C ILE A 471 11.75 0.32 -18.14
N ILE A 472 12.76 0.14 -18.99
CA ILE A 472 14.02 0.86 -18.90
C ILE A 472 13.79 2.20 -19.59
N ASN A 473 13.77 3.30 -18.83
CA ASN A 473 13.75 4.63 -19.44
C ASN A 473 15.04 4.82 -20.26
N GLU A 474 14.91 5.01 -21.58
CA GLU A 474 16.01 5.42 -22.47
C GLU A 474 16.65 6.75 -22.01
N GLU A 475 15.93 7.59 -21.28
CA GLU A 475 16.43 8.88 -20.76
C GLU A 475 17.47 8.75 -19.64
N THR A 476 17.50 7.64 -18.90
CA THR A 476 18.49 7.43 -17.83
C THR A 476 19.87 6.99 -18.33
N ARG A 477 20.02 6.72 -19.63
CA ARG A 477 21.32 6.36 -20.24
C ARG A 477 22.08 7.58 -20.81
N ILE A 478 21.46 8.75 -20.90
CA ILE A 478 22.01 9.91 -21.62
C ILE A 478 22.62 10.98 -20.68
N GLU A 479 22.32 10.98 -19.37
CA GLU A 479 22.91 11.96 -18.45
C GLU A 479 24.13 11.46 -17.64
N GLU A 480 24.42 10.15 -17.64
CA GLU A 480 25.71 9.63 -17.17
C GLU A 480 26.61 9.28 -18.37
N ILE A 481 27.29 10.33 -18.84
CA ILE A 481 28.58 10.44 -19.55
C ILE A 481 28.44 11.60 -20.54
N LYS A 482 28.41 12.84 -20.02
CA LYS A 482 29.06 13.93 -20.75
C LYS A 482 30.55 13.68 -20.60
N PRO A 483 31.34 13.46 -21.67
CA PRO A 483 32.78 13.41 -21.55
C PRO A 483 33.24 14.76 -21.03
N VAL A 484 33.62 14.81 -19.75
CA VAL A 484 34.32 15.95 -19.18
C VAL A 484 35.60 16.09 -20.01
N LYS A 485 35.69 17.16 -20.81
CA LYS A 485 36.95 17.59 -21.41
C LYS A 485 37.86 17.97 -20.25
N THR A 486 38.69 17.05 -19.78
CA THR A 486 39.79 17.40 -18.89
C THR A 486 41.06 16.71 -19.38
N ASN A 487 41.94 17.55 -19.91
CA ASN A 487 43.35 17.26 -20.15
C ASN A 487 43.94 16.64 -18.88
N ASN A 488 44.29 15.35 -18.90
CA ASN A 488 45.14 14.80 -17.85
C ASN A 488 46.06 13.71 -18.42
N LYS A 489 47.35 14.07 -18.51
CA LYS A 489 48.50 13.23 -18.88
C LYS A 489 48.56 11.89 -18.10
N VAL A 490 47.88 11.83 -16.96
CA VAL A 490 47.78 10.66 -16.08
C VAL A 490 47.04 9.49 -16.73
N ILE A 491 45.95 9.72 -17.47
CA ILE A 491 45.17 8.66 -18.13
C ILE A 491 45.94 8.07 -19.32
N LYS A 492 46.68 8.91 -20.08
CA LYS A 492 47.56 8.42 -21.15
C LYS A 492 48.70 7.54 -20.61
N LYS A 493 49.22 7.84 -19.41
CA LYS A 493 50.23 7.00 -18.75
C LYS A 493 49.65 5.63 -18.34
N TYR A 494 48.43 5.63 -17.79
CA TYR A 494 47.72 4.40 -17.41
C TYR A 494 47.35 3.51 -18.59
N ILE A 495 46.91 4.09 -19.72
CA ILE A 495 46.61 3.34 -20.95
C ILE A 495 47.90 2.76 -21.57
N LYS A 496 49.02 3.50 -21.50
CA LYS A 496 50.31 3.03 -22.03
C LYS A 496 50.87 1.87 -21.19
N GLU A 497 50.68 1.88 -19.87
CA GLU A 497 51.04 0.75 -18.99
C GLU A 497 50.13 -0.46 -19.19
N LYS A 498 48.81 -0.26 -19.34
CA LYS A 498 47.86 -1.36 -19.60
C LYS A 498 48.16 -2.10 -20.92
N ASN A 499 48.49 -1.36 -21.98
CA ASN A 499 48.86 -1.97 -23.27
C ASN A 499 50.20 -2.74 -23.20
N LYS A 500 51.12 -2.33 -22.32
CA LYS A 500 52.37 -3.06 -22.07
C LYS A 500 52.09 -4.40 -21.37
N TYR A 501 51.18 -4.43 -20.41
CA TYR A 501 50.75 -5.66 -19.73
C TYR A 501 49.98 -6.63 -20.64
N GLU A 502 49.11 -6.13 -21.53
CA GLU A 502 48.41 -6.98 -22.51
C GLU A 502 49.34 -7.57 -23.58
N GLN A 503 50.39 -6.84 -23.99
CA GLN A 503 51.40 -7.41 -24.88
C GLN A 503 52.26 -8.48 -24.21
N ILE A 504 52.58 -8.31 -22.91
CA ILE A 504 53.30 -9.31 -22.12
C ILE A 504 52.43 -10.56 -21.90
N SER A 505 51.13 -10.39 -21.61
CA SER A 505 50.22 -11.53 -21.41
C SER A 505 49.99 -12.32 -22.70
N LYS A 506 49.85 -11.65 -23.86
CA LYS A 506 49.74 -12.33 -25.16
C LYS A 506 51.02 -13.09 -25.55
N ARG A 507 52.22 -12.57 -25.21
CA ARG A 507 53.48 -13.31 -25.42
C ARG A 507 53.62 -14.51 -24.48
N LEU A 508 53.11 -14.42 -23.25
CA LEU A 508 53.09 -15.54 -22.29
C LEU A 508 52.07 -16.62 -22.68
N PHE A 509 50.94 -16.25 -23.29
CA PHE A 509 49.92 -17.20 -23.75
C PHE A 509 50.37 -17.98 -24.99
N MET A 510 51.03 -17.34 -25.96
CA MET A 510 51.53 -18.02 -27.17
C MET A 510 52.73 -18.96 -26.91
N ARG A 511 53.42 -18.84 -25.77
CA ARG A 511 54.48 -19.79 -25.36
C ARG A 511 53.96 -21.03 -24.64
N ARG A 512 52.69 -21.05 -24.20
CA ARG A 512 52.10 -22.18 -23.45
C ARG A 512 51.21 -23.12 -24.28
N SER A 513 50.90 -22.79 -25.53
CA SER A 513 50.07 -23.61 -26.44
C SER A 513 50.85 -24.66 -27.24
N GLY A 514 51.94 -25.19 -26.68
CA GLY A 514 52.80 -26.18 -27.35
C GLY A 514 53.35 -27.22 -26.38
N CYS A 515 52.49 -27.91 -25.62
CA CYS A 515 52.78 -29.24 -25.06
C CYS A 515 51.54 -29.86 -24.38
N CYS A 516 51.29 -31.14 -24.72
CA CYS A 516 50.56 -32.17 -23.97
C CYS A 516 49.02 -32.20 -23.95
N GLN A 517 48.45 -33.12 -24.75
CA GLN A 517 47.40 -34.07 -24.29
C GLN A 517 47.99 -35.00 -23.19
N PRO A 518 47.23 -35.63 -22.24
CA PRO A 518 46.09 -36.51 -22.55
C PRO A 518 44.96 -36.69 -21.49
N ASN A 519 43.92 -37.43 -21.96
CA ASN A 519 43.09 -38.42 -21.27
C ASN A 519 41.89 -38.07 -20.35
N TRP A 520 40.76 -38.65 -20.75
CA TRP A 520 39.49 -38.88 -20.08
C TRP A 520 39.61 -39.83 -18.87
N ARG A 521 38.91 -39.53 -17.76
CA ARG A 521 37.99 -40.41 -16.99
C ARG A 521 37.80 -39.94 -15.52
N ARG A 522 36.54 -40.01 -15.08
CA ARG A 522 36.02 -40.12 -13.68
C ARG A 522 36.18 -38.93 -12.73
N LEU A 523 35.03 -38.44 -12.21
CA LEU A 523 34.62 -38.33 -10.79
C LEU A 523 33.46 -37.33 -10.73
N ARG A 524 32.21 -37.81 -10.62
CA ARG A 524 31.39 -37.95 -9.39
C ARG A 524 31.13 -36.63 -8.66
N CYS A 525 29.83 -36.37 -8.52
CA CYS A 525 29.12 -35.61 -7.51
C CYS A 525 29.94 -35.15 -6.29
N TRP A 526 29.65 -33.93 -5.80
CA TRP A 526 29.05 -33.67 -4.48
C TRP A 526 28.75 -32.16 -4.33
N TRP A 527 27.48 -31.90 -3.97
CA TRP A 527 26.84 -30.69 -3.38
C TRP A 527 26.89 -29.34 -4.10
#